data_AF-A0A8J3E482-F1
#
_entry.id   AF-A0A8J3E482-F1
#
_cell.length_a   1.000
_cell.length_b   1.000
_cell.length_c   1.000
_cell.angle_alpha   90.00
_cell.angle_beta   90.00
_cell.angle_gamma   90.00
#
_symmetry.space_group_name_H-M   'P 1'
#
loop_
_entity.id
_entity.type
_entity.pdbx_description
1 polymer ?
#
loop_
_entity_poly.entity_id
_entity_poly.type
_entity_poly.pdbx_seq_one_letter_code
_entity_poly.pdbx_strand_id
1 'polypeptide(L)'
;MPNVGFFGGHTVHELGPAADMQAFFACVNIAASRLHLDPASLSLIDRLYRRYVRLEELQATALVIERIRAVMAAIPPQNVDWNSITPPYGATKLDISKPNLADLFSRYFLALDDATKSAESFYKKFGKYRPVLTIISDMPRFVIDEKRPMSDYDTLQGEPIWLR
;
A
#
# COMPACT_ATOMS: atom_id res chain seq x y z
N MET A 1 -14.42 -4.93 10.56
CA MET A 1 -13.20 -5.22 9.78
C MET A 1 -12.04 -4.52 10.44
N PRO A 2 -10.86 -5.14 10.53
CA PRO A 2 -9.69 -4.49 11.08
C PRO A 2 -9.31 -3.26 10.24
N ASN A 3 -8.72 -2.26 10.89
CA ASN A 3 -8.03 -1.21 10.17
C ASN A 3 -6.71 -1.75 9.63
N VAL A 4 -6.29 -1.19 8.51
CA VAL A 4 -5.06 -1.54 7.80
C VAL A 4 -4.23 -0.29 7.57
N GLY A 5 -2.95 -0.52 7.31
CA GLY A 5 -1.97 0.54 7.21
C GLY A 5 -0.67 0.09 6.58
N PHE A 6 0.27 1.03 6.48
CA PHE A 6 1.65 0.72 6.12
C PHE A 6 2.52 0.64 7.37
N PHE A 7 3.39 -0.36 7.40
CA PHE A 7 4.51 -0.44 8.32
C PHE A 7 5.80 -0.25 7.56
N GLY A 8 6.76 0.45 8.14
CA GLY A 8 8.12 0.57 7.62
C GLY A 8 9.07 1.05 8.71
N GLY A 9 10.24 0.40 8.82
CA GLY A 9 11.19 0.71 9.89
C GLY A 9 10.59 0.41 11.27
N HIS A 10 10.15 1.45 11.96
CA HIS A 10 9.57 1.37 13.31
C HIS A 10 8.23 2.08 13.42
N THR A 11 7.63 2.44 12.28
CA THR A 11 6.44 3.29 12.22
C THR A 11 5.28 2.51 11.60
N VAL A 12 4.11 2.61 12.22
CA VAL A 12 2.83 2.11 11.70
C VAL A 12 1.95 3.31 11.37
N HIS A 13 1.44 3.35 10.15
CA HIS A 13 0.49 4.37 9.69
C HIS A 13 -0.86 3.72 9.43
N GLU A 14 -1.80 3.89 10.35
CA GLU A 14 -3.19 3.45 10.15
C GLU A 14 -3.92 4.34 9.12
N LEU A 15 -4.54 3.70 8.13
CA LEU A 15 -5.15 4.39 6.98
C LEU A 15 -6.66 4.20 6.88
N GLY A 16 -7.21 3.13 7.45
CA GLY A 16 -8.65 2.90 7.51
C GLY A 16 -9.04 1.44 7.34
N PRO A 17 -10.30 1.14 7.02
CA PRO A 17 -10.76 -0.24 6.81
C PRO A 17 -10.09 -0.88 5.60
N ALA A 18 -10.00 -2.23 5.61
CA ALA A 18 -9.45 -3.01 4.51
C ALA A 18 -10.08 -2.70 3.14
N ALA A 19 -11.38 -2.39 3.10
CA ALA A 19 -12.10 -1.99 1.89
C ALA A 19 -11.49 -0.73 1.22
N ASP A 20 -11.07 0.26 2.01
CA ASP A 20 -10.46 1.48 1.47
C ASP A 20 -9.05 1.23 0.93
N MET A 21 -8.31 0.31 1.55
CA MET A 21 -7.00 -0.13 1.05
C MET A 21 -7.13 -0.93 -0.25
N GLN A 22 -8.13 -1.80 -0.36
CA GLN A 22 -8.43 -2.49 -1.63
C GLN A 22 -8.78 -1.49 -2.73
N ALA A 23 -9.62 -0.50 -2.43
CA ALA A 23 -9.96 0.55 -3.38
C ALA A 23 -8.74 1.39 -3.80
N PHE A 24 -7.83 1.69 -2.86
CA PHE A 24 -6.55 2.33 -3.16
C PHE A 24 -5.74 1.51 -4.18
N PHE A 25 -5.49 0.22 -3.90
CA PHE A 25 -4.71 -0.62 -4.81
C PHE A 25 -5.41 -0.89 -6.15
N ALA A 26 -6.75 -0.92 -6.19
CA ALA A 26 -7.49 -0.96 -7.44
C ALA A 26 -7.24 0.32 -8.28
N CYS A 27 -7.24 1.49 -7.66
CA CYS A 27 -6.92 2.75 -8.32
C CYS A 27 -5.45 2.81 -8.77
N VAL A 28 -4.52 2.28 -7.96
CA VAL A 28 -3.10 2.10 -8.33
C VAL A 28 -2.98 1.25 -9.60
N ASN A 29 -3.74 0.16 -9.71
CA ASN A 29 -3.75 -0.69 -10.90
C ASN A 29 -4.32 0.02 -12.14
N ILE A 30 -5.40 0.81 -11.99
CA ILE A 30 -5.93 1.64 -13.08
C ILE A 30 -4.86 2.61 -13.59
N ALA A 31 -4.17 3.30 -12.69
CA ALA A 31 -3.10 4.23 -13.04
C ALA A 31 -1.88 3.51 -13.66
N ALA A 32 -1.50 2.35 -13.13
CA ALA A 32 -0.43 1.50 -13.67
C ALA A 32 -0.72 1.07 -15.12
N SER A 33 -1.97 0.68 -15.42
CA SER A 33 -2.39 0.36 -16.79
C SER A 33 -2.30 1.57 -17.72
N ARG A 34 -2.69 2.77 -17.27
CA ARG A 34 -2.55 4.01 -18.06
C ARG A 34 -1.10 4.41 -18.31
N LEU A 35 -0.21 4.10 -17.39
CA LEU A 35 1.24 4.32 -17.53
C LEU A 35 1.92 3.29 -18.44
N HIS A 36 1.23 2.21 -18.83
CA HIS A 36 1.83 1.05 -19.49
C HIS A 36 3.07 0.56 -18.75
N LEU A 37 2.96 0.40 -17.41
CA LEU A 37 4.09 -0.07 -16.60
C LEU A 37 4.60 -1.42 -17.08
N ASP A 38 5.92 -1.54 -17.12
CA ASP A 38 6.60 -2.77 -17.48
C ASP A 38 6.38 -3.86 -16.40
N PRO A 39 6.62 -5.14 -16.74
CA PRO A 39 6.41 -6.24 -15.79
C PRO A 39 7.21 -6.13 -14.48
N ALA A 40 8.41 -5.51 -14.49
CA ALA A 40 9.19 -5.34 -13.27
C ALA A 40 8.53 -4.29 -12.36
N SER A 41 8.08 -3.17 -12.91
CA SER A 41 7.32 -2.15 -12.16
C SER A 41 6.01 -2.71 -11.58
N LEU A 42 5.28 -3.55 -12.32
CA LEU A 42 4.07 -4.21 -11.83
C LEU A 42 4.35 -5.18 -10.68
N SER A 43 5.48 -5.90 -10.74
CA SER A 43 5.93 -6.78 -9.66
C SER A 43 6.18 -6.04 -8.34
N LEU A 44 6.70 -4.80 -8.41
CA LEU A 44 6.89 -3.96 -7.21
C LEU A 44 5.55 -3.60 -6.55
N ILE A 45 4.53 -3.29 -7.34
CA ILE A 45 3.18 -2.99 -6.84
C ILE A 45 2.56 -4.25 -6.22
N ASP A 46 2.69 -5.41 -6.87
CA ASP A 46 2.20 -6.68 -6.34
C ASP A 46 2.89 -7.04 -5.01
N ARG A 47 4.20 -6.81 -4.91
CA ARG A 47 4.94 -6.97 -3.65
C ARG A 47 4.42 -6.06 -2.55
N LEU A 48 4.21 -4.78 -2.85
CA LEU A 48 3.68 -3.84 -1.86
C LEU A 48 2.25 -4.22 -1.41
N TYR A 49 1.44 -4.74 -2.35
CA TYR A 49 0.08 -5.20 -2.08
C TYR A 49 0.06 -6.48 -1.23
N ARG A 50 0.87 -7.48 -1.56
CA ARG A 50 0.75 -8.83 -0.98
C ARG A 50 1.81 -9.22 0.03
N ARG A 51 3.00 -8.65 -0.10
CA ARG A 51 4.21 -9.08 0.59
C ARG A 51 4.87 -7.87 1.24
N TYR A 52 6.17 -7.78 1.07
CA TYR A 52 7.01 -6.71 1.57
C TYR A 52 7.91 -6.22 0.44
N VAL A 53 8.30 -4.95 0.52
CA VAL A 53 9.27 -4.33 -0.38
C VAL A 53 10.67 -4.74 0.07
N ARG A 54 11.48 -5.31 -0.81
CA ARG A 54 12.87 -5.66 -0.49
C ARG A 54 13.74 -4.41 -0.43
N LEU A 55 14.88 -4.50 0.25
CA LEU A 55 15.78 -3.35 0.43
C LEU A 55 16.25 -2.80 -0.93
N GLU A 56 16.67 -3.69 -1.83
CA GLU A 56 17.13 -3.37 -3.18
C GLU A 56 16.01 -2.84 -4.10
N GLU A 57 14.76 -3.11 -3.74
CA GLU A 57 13.56 -2.68 -4.47
C GLU A 57 12.97 -1.37 -3.91
N LEU A 58 13.44 -0.90 -2.75
CA LEU A 58 12.83 0.20 -2.00
C LEU A 58 12.77 1.49 -2.80
N GLN A 59 13.90 1.89 -3.40
CA GLN A 59 13.99 3.10 -4.21
C GLN A 59 13.15 2.99 -5.49
N ALA A 60 13.16 1.83 -6.14
CA ALA A 60 12.38 1.60 -7.35
C ALA A 60 10.87 1.65 -7.06
N THR A 61 10.44 1.05 -5.95
CA THR A 61 9.04 1.11 -5.48
C THR A 61 8.59 2.54 -5.24
N ALA A 62 9.40 3.35 -4.56
CA ALA A 62 9.08 4.76 -4.30
C ALA A 62 8.89 5.56 -5.60
N LEU A 63 9.78 5.38 -6.59
CA LEU A 63 9.68 6.03 -7.89
C LEU A 63 8.42 5.61 -8.68
N VAL A 64 8.08 4.32 -8.66
CA VAL A 64 6.86 3.82 -9.31
C VAL A 64 5.61 4.43 -8.66
N ILE A 65 5.57 4.51 -7.33
CA ILE A 65 4.41 5.08 -6.63
C ILE A 65 4.26 6.57 -6.91
N GLU A 66 5.35 7.35 -6.96
CA GLU A 66 5.26 8.78 -7.30
C GLU A 66 4.74 8.99 -8.74
N ARG A 67 5.14 8.15 -9.70
CA ARG A 67 4.58 8.17 -11.06
C ARG A 67 3.09 7.86 -11.06
N ILE A 68 2.67 6.88 -10.27
CA ILE A 68 1.26 6.49 -10.12
C ILE A 68 0.45 7.64 -9.50
N ARG A 69 0.98 8.27 -8.45
CA ARG A 69 0.39 9.46 -7.82
C ARG A 69 0.17 10.58 -8.82
N ALA A 70 1.17 10.87 -9.66
CA ALA A 70 1.08 11.90 -10.69
C ALA A 70 -0.05 11.60 -11.71
N VAL A 71 -0.24 10.33 -12.09
CA VAL A 71 -1.36 9.95 -12.96
C VAL A 71 -2.70 10.03 -12.24
N MET A 72 -2.77 9.61 -10.98
CA MET A 72 -3.98 9.69 -10.16
C MET A 72 -4.43 11.13 -9.92
N ALA A 73 -3.52 12.11 -9.96
CA ALA A 73 -3.86 13.53 -9.88
C ALA A 73 -4.70 14.02 -11.08
N ALA A 74 -4.67 13.30 -12.21
CA ALA A 74 -5.47 13.60 -13.40
C ALA A 74 -6.79 12.80 -13.46
N ILE A 75 -7.13 12.01 -12.44
CA ILE A 75 -8.33 11.15 -12.44
C ILE A 75 -9.32 11.67 -11.40
N PRO A 76 -10.47 12.23 -11.81
CA PRO A 76 -11.56 12.55 -10.89
C PRO A 76 -12.15 11.27 -10.28
N PRO A 77 -12.52 11.25 -8.98
CA PRO A 77 -13.17 10.08 -8.36
C PRO A 77 -14.45 9.64 -9.07
N GLN A 78 -15.16 10.56 -9.73
CA GLN A 78 -16.41 10.28 -10.44
C GLN A 78 -16.20 9.40 -11.68
N ASN A 79 -14.98 9.30 -12.19
CA ASN A 79 -14.63 8.46 -13.33
C ASN A 79 -14.25 7.02 -12.93
N VAL A 80 -14.37 6.69 -11.65
CA VAL A 80 -14.09 5.36 -11.10
C VAL A 80 -15.42 4.67 -10.81
N ASP A 81 -15.55 3.43 -11.29
CA ASP A 81 -16.67 2.57 -10.93
C ASP A 81 -16.44 1.97 -9.53
N TRP A 82 -16.86 2.71 -8.49
CA TRP A 82 -16.68 2.31 -7.10
C TRP A 82 -17.35 0.98 -6.76
N ASN A 83 -18.43 0.62 -7.46
CA ASN A 83 -19.15 -0.63 -7.21
C ASN A 83 -18.36 -1.88 -7.64
N SER A 84 -17.42 -1.74 -8.57
CA SER A 84 -16.56 -2.85 -9.00
C SER A 84 -15.26 -2.97 -8.20
N ILE A 85 -14.83 -1.91 -7.52
CA ILE A 85 -13.56 -1.89 -6.79
C ILE A 85 -13.69 -1.89 -5.26
N THR A 86 -14.87 -1.57 -4.73
CA THR A 86 -15.16 -1.68 -3.28
C THR A 86 -16.01 -2.91 -3.01
N PRO A 87 -15.74 -3.66 -1.93
CA PRO A 87 -16.63 -4.74 -1.52
C PRO A 87 -18.02 -4.20 -1.19
N PRO A 88 -19.11 -4.82 -1.65
CA PRO A 88 -20.48 -4.32 -1.47
C PRO A 88 -20.94 -4.19 0.00
N TYR A 89 -20.19 -4.76 0.94
CA TYR A 89 -20.49 -4.74 2.38
C TYR A 89 -19.38 -4.10 3.23
N GLY A 90 -18.39 -3.45 2.60
CA GLY A 90 -17.31 -2.76 3.31
C GLY A 90 -17.73 -1.33 3.68
N ALA A 91 -17.77 -1.02 4.98
CA ALA A 91 -17.88 0.38 5.40
C ALA A 91 -16.64 1.14 4.91
N THR A 92 -16.82 2.08 3.98
CA THR A 92 -15.76 2.93 3.45
C THR A 92 -15.71 4.27 4.19
N LYS A 93 -14.51 4.83 4.34
CA LYS A 93 -14.27 6.19 4.86
C LYS A 93 -13.74 7.13 3.78
N LEU A 94 -13.78 6.74 2.50
CA LEU A 94 -13.29 7.53 1.39
C LEU A 94 -14.18 8.75 1.12
N ASP A 95 -13.54 9.91 0.99
CA ASP A 95 -14.19 11.17 0.66
C ASP A 95 -14.16 11.44 -0.85
N ILE A 96 -15.11 10.83 -1.59
CA ILE A 96 -15.18 10.97 -3.06
C ILE A 96 -15.46 12.40 -3.56
N SER A 97 -15.64 13.37 -2.65
CA SER A 97 -15.77 14.79 -3.01
C SER A 97 -14.43 15.44 -3.37
N LYS A 98 -13.29 14.78 -3.11
CA LYS A 98 -11.97 15.27 -3.52
C LYS A 98 -11.89 15.45 -5.04
N PRO A 99 -11.08 16.43 -5.51
CA PRO A 99 -11.04 16.78 -6.94
C PRO A 99 -10.38 15.68 -7.81
N ASN A 100 -9.48 14.89 -7.24
CA ASN A 100 -8.80 13.80 -7.94
C ASN A 100 -8.42 12.67 -6.97
N LEU A 101 -8.01 11.53 -7.54
CA LEU A 101 -7.62 10.35 -6.77
C LEU A 101 -6.33 10.56 -5.94
N ALA A 102 -5.40 11.42 -6.38
CA ALA A 102 -4.21 11.71 -5.58
C ALA A 102 -4.56 12.46 -4.29
N ASP A 103 -5.54 13.37 -4.32
CA ASP A 103 -6.04 14.08 -3.15
C ASP A 103 -6.90 13.18 -2.25
N LEU A 104 -7.74 12.33 -2.84
CA LEU A 104 -8.51 11.30 -2.14
C LEU A 104 -7.61 10.39 -1.30
N PHE A 105 -6.51 9.93 -1.88
CA PHE A 105 -5.56 9.01 -1.24
C PHE A 105 -4.30 9.71 -0.72
N SER A 106 -4.33 11.02 -0.52
CA SER A 106 -3.17 11.82 -0.09
C SER A 106 -2.50 11.26 1.18
N ARG A 107 -3.30 10.83 2.17
CA ARG A 107 -2.81 10.17 3.39
C ARG A 107 -2.09 8.85 3.12
N TYR A 108 -2.51 8.09 2.12
CA TYR A 108 -1.91 6.80 1.76
C TYR A 108 -0.53 7.01 1.14
N PHE A 109 -0.42 7.97 0.20
CA PHE A 109 0.86 8.33 -0.40
C PHE A 109 1.85 8.88 0.64
N LEU A 110 1.39 9.76 1.53
CA LEU A 110 2.22 10.28 2.62
C LEU A 110 2.70 9.17 3.55
N ALA A 111 1.79 8.28 3.99
CA ALA A 111 2.14 7.16 4.84
C ALA A 111 3.15 6.19 4.20
N LEU A 112 3.04 5.95 2.89
CA LEU A 112 3.98 5.08 2.19
C LEU A 112 5.36 5.73 2.06
N ASP A 113 5.42 7.03 1.77
CA ASP A 113 6.66 7.80 1.71
C ASP A 113 7.37 7.81 3.08
N ASP A 114 6.62 8.07 4.16
CA ASP A 114 7.13 8.03 5.54
C ASP A 114 7.62 6.62 5.93
N ALA A 115 6.86 5.58 5.60
CA ALA A 115 7.26 4.19 5.85
C ALA A 115 8.54 3.81 5.10
N THR A 116 8.67 4.25 3.85
CA THR A 116 9.86 4.05 3.01
C THR A 116 11.09 4.74 3.61
N LYS A 117 10.96 6.02 3.98
CA LYS A 117 12.02 6.79 4.64
C LYS A 117 12.42 6.21 5.99
N SER A 118 11.44 5.74 6.77
CA SER A 118 11.68 5.08 8.06
C SER A 118 12.47 3.78 7.88
N ALA A 119 12.10 2.94 6.91
CA ALA A 119 12.80 1.70 6.59
C ALA A 119 14.26 1.96 6.14
N GLU A 120 14.45 2.95 5.27
CA GLU A 120 15.78 3.35 4.79
C GLU A 120 16.65 3.90 5.93
N SER A 121 16.12 4.83 6.74
CA SER A 121 16.84 5.40 7.88
C SER A 121 17.19 4.35 8.92
N PHE A 122 16.28 3.40 9.19
CA PHE A 122 16.52 2.32 10.13
C PHE A 122 17.66 1.42 9.65
N TYR A 123 17.66 1.05 8.36
CA TYR A 123 18.75 0.27 7.77
C TYR A 123 20.08 1.01 7.84
N LYS A 124 20.14 2.29 7.44
CA LYS A 124 21.37 3.10 7.49
C LYS A 124 21.94 3.21 8.91
N LYS A 125 21.08 3.32 9.92
CA LYS A 125 21.50 3.51 11.31
C LYS A 125 21.88 2.21 12.02
N PHE A 126 21.22 1.10 11.72
CA PHE A 126 21.33 -0.14 12.49
C PHE A 126 21.85 -1.34 11.69
N GLY A 127 22.04 -1.21 10.37
CA GLY A 127 22.46 -2.30 9.48
C GLY A 127 21.44 -3.43 9.32
N LYS A 128 20.26 -3.30 9.94
CA LYS A 128 19.18 -4.30 9.91
C LYS A 128 18.01 -3.73 9.12
N TYR A 129 17.58 -4.44 8.09
CA TYR A 129 16.43 -4.01 7.29
C TYR A 129 15.13 -4.39 7.98
N ARG A 130 14.23 -3.41 8.12
CA ARG A 130 12.85 -3.59 8.55
C ARG A 130 11.94 -3.12 7.40
N PRO A 131 11.31 -4.05 6.67
CA PRO A 131 10.74 -3.75 5.36
C PRO A 131 9.48 -2.88 5.42
N VAL A 132 9.09 -2.38 4.25
CA VAL A 132 7.78 -1.76 4.04
C VAL A 132 6.74 -2.82 3.67
N LEU A 133 5.62 -2.86 4.39
CA LEU A 133 4.53 -3.82 4.18
C LEU A 133 3.15 -3.22 4.49
N THR A 134 2.14 -3.76 3.81
CA THR A 134 0.73 -3.53 4.16
C THR A 134 0.34 -4.50 5.28
N ILE A 135 -0.16 -3.96 6.40
CA ILE A 135 -0.45 -4.72 7.62
C ILE A 135 -1.84 -4.43 8.16
N ILE A 136 -2.32 -5.30 9.05
CA ILE A 136 -3.40 -4.96 9.97
C ILE A 136 -2.84 -4.04 11.07
N SER A 137 -3.42 -2.85 11.25
CA SER A 137 -2.94 -1.85 12.22
C SER A 137 -3.48 -2.04 13.64
N ASP A 138 -4.43 -2.96 13.84
CA ASP A 138 -4.96 -3.29 15.17
C ASP A 138 -3.87 -3.95 16.04
N MET A 139 -3.56 -3.34 17.18
CA MET A 139 -2.38 -3.64 18.01
C MET A 139 -2.17 -5.13 18.36
N PRO A 140 -3.20 -5.94 18.68
CA PRO A 140 -3.01 -7.37 18.93
C PRO A 140 -2.57 -8.14 17.68
N ARG A 141 -3.06 -7.76 16.50
CA ARG A 141 -2.74 -8.39 15.22
C ARG A 141 -1.43 -7.85 14.64
N PHE A 142 -1.12 -6.58 14.88
CA PHE A 142 0.17 -6.00 14.53
C PHE A 142 1.33 -6.73 15.20
N VAL A 143 1.23 -7.05 16.50
CA VAL A 143 2.29 -7.80 17.20
C VAL A 143 2.52 -9.20 16.60
N ILE A 144 1.48 -9.81 16.02
CA ILE A 144 1.58 -11.09 15.30
C ILE A 144 2.26 -10.87 13.95
N ASP A 145 1.84 -9.86 13.20
CA ASP A 145 2.39 -9.55 11.88
C ASP A 145 3.84 -9.05 11.93
N GLU A 146 4.24 -8.29 12.96
CA GLU A 146 5.62 -7.84 13.17
C GLU A 146 6.56 -9.03 13.45
N LYS A 147 6.06 -10.05 14.15
CA LYS A 147 6.82 -11.27 14.47
C LYS A 147 6.79 -12.31 13.35
N ARG A 148 6.02 -12.07 12.29
CA ARG A 148 5.85 -13.03 11.20
C ARG A 148 7.17 -13.20 10.43
N PRO A 149 7.64 -14.43 10.23
CA PRO A 149 8.81 -14.69 9.40
C PRO A 149 8.58 -14.20 7.96
N MET A 150 9.60 -13.61 7.35
CA MET A 150 9.52 -13.17 5.94
C MET A 150 9.24 -14.34 4.98
N SER A 151 9.64 -15.57 5.35
CA SER A 151 9.35 -16.80 4.61
C SER A 151 7.86 -17.07 4.42
N ASP A 152 7.01 -16.63 5.34
CA ASP A 152 5.55 -16.77 5.21
C ASP A 152 5.03 -15.91 4.05
N TYR A 153 5.62 -14.72 3.85
CA TYR A 153 5.30 -13.85 2.72
C TYR A 153 5.91 -14.37 1.41
N ASP A 154 7.11 -14.97 1.47
CA ASP A 154 7.77 -15.54 0.29
C ASP A 154 6.99 -16.75 -0.27
N THR A 155 6.36 -17.54 0.60
CA THR A 155 5.53 -18.71 0.23
C THR A 155 4.05 -18.36 -0.03
N LEU A 156 3.65 -17.10 0.18
CA LEU A 156 2.28 -16.65 0.04
C LEU A 156 1.77 -16.84 -1.41
N GLN A 157 0.62 -17.53 -1.52
CA GLN A 157 -0.16 -17.71 -2.74
C GLN A 157 -1.58 -17.14 -2.53
N GLY A 158 -2.12 -16.46 -3.55
CA GLY A 158 -3.48 -15.94 -3.54
C GLY A 158 -3.66 -14.64 -2.75
N GLU A 159 -4.63 -14.62 -1.84
CA GLU A 159 -5.07 -13.41 -1.12
C GLU A 159 -4.02 -12.94 -0.08
N PRO A 160 -3.76 -11.61 0.01
CA PRO A 160 -2.82 -11.05 0.98
C PRO A 160 -3.20 -11.34 2.43
N ILE A 161 -2.20 -11.40 3.30
CA ILE A 161 -2.39 -11.72 4.73
C ILE A 161 -3.29 -10.69 5.44
N TRP A 162 -3.18 -9.40 5.09
CA TRP A 162 -3.96 -8.34 5.72
C TRP A 162 -5.45 -8.34 5.35
N LEU A 163 -5.89 -9.19 4.42
CA LEU A 163 -7.30 -9.45 4.12
C LEU A 163 -7.88 -10.67 4.87
N ARG A 164 -7.05 -11.42 5.60
CA ARG A 164 -7.45 -12.65 6.31
C ARG A 164 -7.97 -12.40 7.72
#